data_AF-D9R5D4-F1
#
_entry.id   AF-D9R5D4-F1
#
_cell.length_a   1.000
_cell.length_b   1.000
_cell.length_c   1.000
_cell.angle_alpha   90.00
_cell.angle_beta   90.00
_cell.angle_gamma   90.00
#
_symmetry.space_group_name_H-M   'P 1'
#
loop_
_entity.id
_entity.type
_entity.pdbx_description
1 polymer ?
#
loop_
_entity_poly.entity_id
_entity_poly.type
_entity_poly.pdbx_seq_one_letter_code
_entity_poly.pdbx_strand_id
1 'polypeptide(L)' 'MQAPEGLTPELTEAWGNAWSYDGRPPGKYIGSIKRGNITFYYYKNGQDYYYENDYDIEMRHKKKLKNRYEKKEGTK' A
#
# COMPACT_ATOMS: atom_id res chain seq x y z
N MET A 1 7.71 -8.22 -18.77
CA MET A 1 8.00 -7.54 -17.49
C MET A 1 8.70 -8.59 -16.63
N GLN A 2 10.01 -8.47 -16.37
CA GLN A 2 10.80 -9.53 -15.71
C GLN A 2 10.69 -9.32 -14.20
N ALA A 3 10.12 -10.31 -13.50
CA ALA A 3 10.01 -10.32 -12.04
C ALA A 3 11.44 -10.37 -11.45
N PRO A 4 11.78 -9.54 -10.45
CA PRO A 4 13.08 -9.64 -9.79
C PRO A 4 13.31 -11.05 -9.25
N GLU A 5 14.53 -11.57 -9.43
CA GLU A 5 14.88 -12.93 -9.02
C GLU A 5 14.75 -13.07 -7.49
N GLY A 6 14.05 -14.11 -7.02
CA GLY A 6 13.79 -14.37 -5.61
C GLY A 6 12.44 -13.91 -5.07
N LEU A 7 11.52 -13.44 -5.93
CA LEU A 7 10.14 -13.21 -5.52
C LEU A 7 9.43 -14.55 -5.27
N THR A 8 8.62 -14.61 -4.21
CA THR A 8 7.69 -15.72 -4.01
C THR A 8 6.69 -15.78 -5.17
N PRO A 9 6.18 -16.98 -5.50
CA PRO A 9 5.16 -17.12 -6.56
C PRO A 9 3.96 -16.19 -6.31
N GLU A 10 3.52 -16.07 -5.05
CA GLU A 10 2.41 -15.18 -4.66
C GLU A 10 2.69 -13.70 -4.95
N LEU A 11 3.93 -13.26 -4.80
CA LEU A 11 4.34 -11.88 -5.04
C LEU A 11 4.48 -11.58 -6.55
N THR A 12 4.84 -12.58 -7.34
CA THR A 12 4.83 -12.49 -8.81
C THR A 12 3.40 -12.37 -9.35
N GLU A 13 2.46 -13.14 -8.79
CA GLU A 13 1.05 -13.05 -9.13
C GLU A 13 0.45 -11.69 -8.74
N ALA A 14 0.74 -11.24 -7.52
CA ALA A 14 0.32 -9.93 -7.03
C ALA A 14 0.90 -8.80 -7.87
N TRP A 15 2.13 -8.91 -8.35
CA TRP A 15 2.71 -7.89 -9.21
C TRP A 15 1.93 -7.67 -10.52
N GLY A 16 1.36 -8.73 -11.08
CA GLY A 16 0.54 -8.66 -12.30
C GLY A 16 -0.95 -8.41 -12.06
N ASN A 17 -1.48 -8.81 -10.91
CA ASN A 17 -2.93 -8.80 -10.62
C ASN A 17 -3.36 -7.84 -9.51
N ALA A 18 -2.43 -7.25 -8.75
CA ALA A 18 -2.80 -6.42 -7.61
C ALA A 18 -3.34 -5.06 -8.04
N TRP A 19 -4.30 -4.57 -7.26
CA TRP A 19 -4.93 -3.26 -7.45
C TRP A 19 -4.56 -2.30 -6.33
N SER A 20 -4.50 -1.01 -6.68
CA SER A 20 -4.27 0.05 -5.70
C SER A 20 -5.48 0.13 -4.77
N TYR A 21 -5.25 0.01 -3.47
CA TYR A 21 -6.32 0.14 -2.47
C TYR A 21 -6.29 1.54 -1.86
N ASP A 22 -7.40 2.28 -1.92
CA ASP A 22 -7.55 3.68 -1.43
C ASP A 22 -7.57 3.78 0.12
N GLY A 23 -6.82 2.91 0.80
CA GLY A 23 -6.88 2.76 2.25
C GLY A 23 -5.89 1.73 2.75
N ARG A 24 -6.03 1.29 4.01
CA ARG A 24 -5.17 0.21 4.52
C ARG A 24 -5.56 -1.09 3.81
N PRO A 25 -4.69 -1.65 2.95
CA PRO A 25 -5.02 -2.86 2.21
C PRO A 25 -5.37 -3.98 3.21
N PRO A 26 -6.53 -4.64 3.05
CA PRO A 26 -6.88 -5.77 3.89
C PRO A 26 -6.01 -6.97 3.51
N GLY A 27 -5.78 -7.85 4.48
CA GLY A 27 -5.08 -9.12 4.25
C GLY A 27 -3.65 -9.18 4.82
N LYS A 28 -2.92 -10.19 4.36
CA LYS A 28 -1.57 -10.52 4.82
C LYS A 28 -0.54 -9.90 3.90
N TYR A 29 0.46 -9.26 4.47
CA TYR A 29 1.63 -8.79 3.73
C TYR A 29 2.37 -9.97 3.09
N ILE A 30 2.57 -9.93 1.79
CA ILE A 30 3.23 -10.99 1.00
C ILE A 30 4.61 -10.55 0.49
N GLY A 31 4.91 -9.25 0.50
CA GLY A 31 6.23 -8.73 0.17
C GLY A 31 6.17 -7.32 -0.41
N SER A 32 7.34 -6.78 -0.75
CA SER A 32 7.45 -5.44 -1.33
C SER A 32 8.39 -5.45 -2.53
N ILE A 33 8.07 -4.62 -3.51
CA ILE A 33 8.87 -4.42 -4.72
C ILE A 33 9.25 -2.95 -4.77
N LYS A 34 10.55 -2.68 -4.82
CA LYS A 34 11.07 -1.33 -5.01
C LYS A 34 11.16 -1.03 -6.50
N ARG A 35 10.43 -0.02 -6.97
CA ARG A 35 10.45 0.44 -8.36
C ARG A 35 10.99 1.86 -8.41
N GLY A 36 12.27 1.98 -8.75
CA GLY A 36 12.98 3.26 -8.67
C GLY A 36 13.04 3.76 -7.23
N ASN A 37 12.40 4.92 -6.97
CA ASN A 37 12.35 5.53 -5.63
C ASN A 37 11.08 5.19 -4.84
N ILE A 38 10.14 4.45 -5.43
CA ILE A 38 8.86 4.12 -4.79
C ILE A 38 8.89 2.65 -4.37
N THR A 39 8.54 2.38 -3.12
CA THR A 39 8.33 1.03 -2.62
C THR A 39 6.85 0.69 -2.72
N PHE A 40 6.54 -0.40 -3.42
CA PHE A 40 5.21 -0.98 -3.56
C PHE A 40 5.11 -2.14 -2.58
N TYR A 41 4.19 -2.06 -1.62
CA TYR A 41 3.95 -3.11 -0.63
C TYR A 41 2.71 -3.90 -1.03
N TYR A 42 2.84 -5.22 -1.19
CA TYR A 42 1.79 -6.11 -1.67
C TYR A 42 1.18 -6.91 -0.53
N TYR A 43 -0.13 -7.10 -0.62
CA TYR A 43 -0.97 -7.79 0.34
C TYR A 43 -1.91 -8.75 -0.36
N LYS A 44 -2.19 -9.88 0.29
CA LYS A 44 -3.13 -10.90 -0.19
C LYS A 44 -4.29 -11.03 0.77
N ASN A 45 -5.51 -10.96 0.25
CA ASN A 45 -6.74 -11.15 0.99
C ASN A 45 -7.61 -12.21 0.31
N GLY A 46 -7.47 -13.47 0.74
CA GLY A 46 -8.14 -14.58 0.05
C GLY A 46 -7.57 -14.76 -1.36
N GLN A 47 -8.40 -14.52 -2.38
CA GLN A 47 -8.02 -14.56 -3.80
C GLN A 47 -7.62 -13.20 -4.37
N ASP A 48 -7.91 -12.11 -3.65
CA ASP A 48 -7.61 -10.76 -4.11
C ASP A 48 -6.20 -10.33 -3.70
N TYR A 49 -5.57 -9.55 -4.58
CA TYR A 49 -4.27 -8.94 -4.36
C TYR A 49 -4.41 -7.43 -4.31
N TYR A 50 -3.82 -6.82 -3.30
CA TYR A 50 -3.79 -5.37 -3.10
C TYR A 50 -2.35 -4.89 -3.01
N TYR A 51 -2.11 -3.65 -3.43
CA TYR A 51 -0.85 -2.99 -3.13
C TYR A 51 -1.08 -1.58 -2.59
N GLU A 52 -0.13 -1.10 -1.79
CA GLU A 52 -0.03 0.31 -1.41
C GLU A 52 1.40 0.81 -1.65
N ASN A 53 1.54 2.11 -1.86
CA ASN A 53 2.83 2.74 -2.10
C ASN A 53 3.20 3.68 -0.96
N ASP A 54 4.49 4.01 -0.87
CA ASP A 54 5.00 4.99 0.10
C ASP A 54 4.21 6.31 0.08
N TYR A 55 3.86 6.80 -1.12
CA TYR A 55 3.01 7.97 -1.32
C TYR A 55 1.62 7.83 -0.68
N ASP A 56 1.00 6.66 -0.77
CA ASP A 56 -0.34 6.41 -0.25
C ASP A 56 -0.33 6.38 1.29
N ILE A 57 0.72 5.77 1.86
CA ILE A 57 0.98 5.75 3.30
C ILE A 57 1.17 7.18 3.81
N GLU A 58 1.98 7.99 3.12
CA GLU A 58 2.25 9.38 3.49
C GLU A 58 0.99 10.25 3.39
N MET A 59 0.24 10.16 2.28
CA MET A 59 -1.04 10.86 2.09
C MET A 59 -2.04 10.51 3.20
N ARG A 60 -2.14 9.24 3.58
CA ARG A 60 -3.02 8.77 4.66
C ARG A 60 -2.61 9.34 6.01
N HIS A 61 -1.32 9.35 6.31
CA HIS A 61 -0.79 9.98 7.52
C HIS A 61 -1.09 11.48 7.56
N LYS A 62 -0.86 12.18 6.43
CA LYS A 62 -1.13 13.62 6.30
C LYS A 62 -2.62 13.95 6.45
N LYS A 63 -3.51 13.16 5.85
CA LYS A 63 -4.97 13.30 5.97
C LYS A 63 -5.44 13.08 7.42
N LYS A 64 -4.88 12.09 8.12
CA LYS A 64 -5.15 11.86 9.56
C LYS A 64 -4.69 13.03 10.44
N LEU A 65 -3.50 13.57 10.17
CA LEU A 65 -2.97 14.72 10.90
C LEU A 65 -3.86 15.95 10.68
N LYS A 66 -4.17 16.29 9.43
CA LYS A 66 -5.04 17.43 9.09
C LYS A 66 -6.39 17.37 9.82
N ASN A 67 -7.04 16.20 9.82
CA ASN A 67 -8.32 16.00 10.50
C ASN A 67 -8.23 16.13 12.04
N ARG A 68 -7.06 15.85 12.64
CA ARG A 68 -6.83 16.09 14.08
C ARG A 68 -6.60 17.57 14.41
N TYR A 69 -5.96 18.33 13.53
CA TYR A 69 -5.76 19.76 13.71
C TYR A 69 -7.09 20.52 13.56
N GLU A 70 -7.88 20.23 12.52
CA GLU A 70 -9.19 20.88 12.31
C GLU A 70 -10.16 20.62 13.48
N LYS A 71 -10.14 19.41 14.07
CA LYS A 71 -10.94 19.11 15.27
C LYS A 71 -10.48 19.81 16.55
N LYS A 72 -9.21 20.25 16.63
CA LYS A 72 -8.68 20.96 17.79
C LYS A 72 -8.91 22.47 17.73
N GLU A 73 -9.05 23.04 16.54
CA GLU A 73 -9.29 24.49 16.38
C GLU A 73 -10.78 24.88 16.30
N GLY A 74 -11.68 23.92 16.09
CA GLY A 74 -13.13 24.14 16.10
C GLY A 74 -13.79 24.17 17.49
N THR A 75 -13.02 24.14 18.57
CA THR A 75 -13.53 24.33 19.95
C THR A 75 -12.93 25.62 20.51
N LYS A 76 -13.47 26.76 20.07
CA LYS A 76 -13.20 28.05 20.69
C LYS A 76 -14.46 28.90 20.70
#